data_AF-A0A932ZST2-F1
#
_entry.id   AF-A0A932ZST2-F1
#
_cell.length_a   1.000
_cell.length_b   1.000
_cell.length_c   1.000
_cell.angle_alpha   90.00
_cell.angle_beta   90.00
_cell.angle_gamma   90.00
#
_symmetry.space_group_name_H-M   'P 1'
#
loop_
_entity.id
_entity.type
_entity.pdbx_description
1 polymer ?
#
loop_
_entity_poly.entity_id
_entity_poly.type
_entity_poly.pdbx_seq_one_letter_code
_entity_poly.pdbx_strand_id
1 'polypeptide(L)' 'MPRLGPLTYEQMNEAQRRAADEIAAGPRGRVMGPFTSLLRAPEAASRFQKVGEYMRCITKNPAR' A
#
# COMPACT_ATOMS: atom_id res chain seq x y z
N MET A 1 14.53 -18.54 0.39
CA MET A 1 13.37 -18.09 -0.43
C MET A 1 13.72 -16.77 -1.11
N PRO A 2 13.48 -16.60 -2.42
CA PRO A 2 13.71 -15.33 -3.10
C PRO A 2 12.72 -14.26 -2.61
N ARG A 3 13.14 -12.99 -2.63
CA ARG A 3 12.24 -11.86 -2.31
C ARG A 3 11.05 -11.87 -3.27
N LEU A 4 9.86 -11.60 -2.75
CA LEU A 4 8.67 -11.46 -3.58
C LEU A 4 8.85 -10.24 -4.49
N GLY A 5 8.78 -10.47 -5.80
CA GLY A 5 8.79 -9.41 -6.81
C GLY A 5 7.49 -8.59 -6.79
N PRO A 6 7.51 -7.37 -7.33
CA PRO A 6 6.31 -6.54 -7.47
C PRO A 6 5.29 -7.22 -8.39
N LEU A 7 4.00 -7.07 -8.07
CA LEU A 7 2.90 -7.40 -8.97
C LEU A 7 2.71 -6.26 -9.98
N THR A 8 2.64 -6.59 -11.27
CA THR A 8 2.12 -5.64 -12.27
C THR A 8 0.59 -5.58 -12.17
N TYR A 9 -0.03 -4.51 -12.67
CA TYR A 9 -1.48 -4.32 -12.58
C TYR A 9 -2.25 -5.43 -13.31
N GLU A 10 -1.68 -5.94 -14.40
CA GLU A 10 -2.24 -7.03 -15.22
C GLU A 10 -2.23 -8.38 -14.49
N GLN A 11 -1.28 -8.56 -13.55
CA GLN A 11 -1.18 -9.77 -12.74
C GLN A 11 -2.11 -9.76 -11.53
N MET A 12 -2.69 -8.60 -11.19
CA MET A 12 -3.55 -8.44 -10.03
C MET A 12 -4.94 -9.01 -10.32
N ASN A 13 -5.54 -9.64 -9.32
CA ASN A 13 -6.99 -9.87 -9.33
C ASN A 13 -7.74 -8.59 -8.93
N GLU A 14 -9.07 -8.63 -8.96
CA GLU A 14 -9.91 -7.46 -8.69
C GLU A 14 -9.71 -6.88 -7.27
N ALA A 15 -9.61 -7.74 -6.25
CA ALA A 15 -9.39 -7.30 -4.87
C ALA A 15 -8.02 -6.61 -4.71
N GLN A 16 -7.00 -7.09 -5.43
CA GLN A 16 -5.66 -6.51 -5.41
C GLN A 16 -5.62 -5.17 -6.14
N ARG A 17 -6.30 -5.05 -7.29
CA ARG A 17 -6.44 -3.77 -8.01
C ARG A 17 -7.14 -2.73 -7.14
N ARG A 18 -8.27 -3.09 -6.52
CA ARG A 18 -9.00 -2.20 -5.62
C ARG A 18 -8.14 -1.71 -4.46
N ALA A 19 -7.33 -2.59 -3.85
CA ALA A 19 -6.39 -2.21 -2.81
C ALA A 19 -5.27 -1.29 -3.33
N ALA A 20 -4.73 -1.57 -4.53
CA ALA A 20 -3.74 -0.72 -5.17
C ALA A 20 -4.27 0.69 -5.44
N ASP A 21 -5.51 0.79 -5.93
CA ASP A 21 -6.20 2.05 -6.20
C ASP A 21 -6.47 2.84 -4.91
N GLU A 22 -6.92 2.18 -3.83
CA GLU A 22 -7.09 2.81 -2.50
C GLU A 22 -5.76 3.38 -1.98
N ILE A 23 -4.67 2.62 -2.10
CA ILE A 23 -3.34 3.06 -1.66
C ILE A 23 -2.84 4.25 -2.49
N ALA A 24 -3.07 4.22 -3.81
CA ALA A 24 -2.66 5.28 -4.73
C ALA A 24 -3.48 6.56 -4.53
N ALA A 25 -4.78 6.44 -4.24
CA ALA A 25 -5.67 7.56 -3.93
C ALA A 25 -5.39 8.19 -2.55
N GLY A 26 -4.80 7.43 -1.63
CA GLY A 26 -4.41 7.92 -0.32
C GLY A 26 -3.18 8.85 -0.32
N PRO A 27 -2.72 9.30 0.87
CA PRO A 27 -1.61 10.26 1.03
C PRO A 27 -0.24 9.74 0.56
N ARG A 28 -0.16 8.55 -0.02
CA ARG A 28 1.05 8.02 -0.68
C ARG A 28 1.13 8.38 -2.16
N GLY A 29 0.01 8.61 -2.83
CA GLY A 29 -0.04 8.94 -4.27
C GLY A 29 0.37 7.81 -5.22
N ARG A 30 0.93 6.70 -4.72
CA ARG A 30 1.33 5.52 -5.50
C ARG A 30 1.56 4.30 -4.61
N VAL A 31 1.49 3.12 -5.21
CA VAL A 31 1.91 1.86 -4.57
C VAL A 31 3.45 1.77 -4.60
N MET A 32 4.09 1.82 -3.43
CA MET A 32 5.54 1.71 -3.31
C MET A 32 5.99 1.00 -2.03
N GLY A 33 7.26 0.59 -1.98
CA GLY A 33 7.87 -0.02 -0.80
C GLY A 33 7.16 -1.32 -0.40
N PRO A 34 6.80 -1.52 0.88
CA PRO A 34 6.22 -2.78 1.34
C PRO A 34 4.86 -3.09 0.70
N PHE A 35 4.18 -2.10 0.14
CA PHE A 35 2.87 -2.31 -0.50
C PHE A 35 2.95 -3.18 -1.75
N THR A 36 4.08 -3.20 -2.47
CA THR A 36 4.23 -4.06 -3.65
C THR A 36 4.12 -5.55 -3.31
N SER A 37 4.59 -5.94 -2.13
CA SER A 37 4.43 -7.29 -1.60
C SER A 37 3.11 -7.48 -0.86
N LEU A 38 2.64 -6.48 -0.11
CA LEU A 38 1.38 -6.56 0.64
C LEU A 38 0.15 -6.68 -0.25
N LEU A 39 0.20 -6.29 -1.52
CA LEU A 39 -0.89 -6.53 -2.47
C LEU A 39 -1.23 -8.02 -2.63
N ARG A 40 -0.37 -8.95 -2.22
CA ARG A 40 -0.72 -10.39 -2.15
C ARG A 40 -1.73 -10.70 -1.03
N ALA A 41 -1.91 -9.78 -0.09
CA ALA A 41 -2.89 -9.81 0.99
C ALA A 41 -3.67 -8.47 1.01
N PRO A 42 -4.64 -8.27 0.09
CA PRO A 42 -5.25 -6.96 -0.16
C PRO A 42 -5.91 -6.34 1.07
N GLU A 43 -6.58 -7.13 1.93
CA GLU A 43 -7.12 -6.60 3.20
C GLU A 43 -6.02 -6.08 4.13
N ALA A 44 -4.92 -6.82 4.25
CA ALA A 44 -3.79 -6.39 5.06
C ALA A 44 -3.18 -5.10 4.51
N ALA A 45 -3.05 -4.99 3.19
CA ALA A 45 -2.55 -3.79 2.53
C ALA A 45 -3.42 -2.55 2.85
N SER A 46 -4.74 -2.66 2.74
CA SER A 46 -5.69 -1.58 3.08
C SER A 46 -5.59 -1.17 4.55
N ARG A 47 -5.60 -2.15 5.48
CA ARG A 47 -5.47 -1.87 6.91
C ARG A 47 -4.13 -1.21 7.26
N PHE A 48 -3.03 -1.67 6.66
CA PHE A 48 -1.70 -1.13 6.90
C PHE A 48 -1.55 0.30 6.35
N GLN A 49 -2.23 0.62 5.24
CA GLN A 49 -2.29 1.99 4.71
C GLN A 49 -2.97 2.92 5.73
N LYS A 50 -4.12 2.53 6.29
CA LYS A 50 -4.87 3.31 7.30
C LYS A 50 -4.10 3.53 8.59
N VAL A 51 -3.40 2.50 9.07
CA VAL A 51 -2.48 2.63 10.22
C VAL A 51 -1.37 3.65 9.90
N GLY A 52 -0.76 3.55 8.72
CA GLY A 52 0.29 4.49 8.31
C GLY A 52 -0.21 5.92 8.13
N GLU A 53 -1.43 6.09 7.63
CA GLU A 53 -2.11 7.39 7.54
C GLU A 53 -2.36 7.98 8.92
N TYR A 54 -2.94 7.20 9.85
CA TYR A 54 -3.13 7.61 11.23
C TYR A 54 -1.80 8.01 11.89
N MET A 55 -0.77 7.16 11.79
CA MET A 55 0.56 7.43 12.33
C MET A 55 1.18 8.72 11.78
N ARG A 56 0.95 9.02 10.49
CA ARG A 56 1.42 10.25 9.86
C ARG A 56 0.66 11.49 10.35
N CYS A 57 -0.63 11.38 10.61
CA CYS A 57 -1.45 12.50 11.09
C CYS A 57 -1.25 12.79 12.58
N ILE A 58 -1.01 11.78 13.42
CA ILE A 58 -0.70 11.99 14.85
C ILE A 58 0.69 12.56 15.08
N THR A 59 1.64 12.26 14.18
CA THR A 59 2.96 12.87 14.19
C THR A 59 2.96 14.04 13.21
N LYS A 60 2.55 15.23 13.66
CA LYS A 60 3.04 16.48 13.06
C LYS A 60 4.56 16.55 13.29
N ASN A 61 5.32 15.71 12.60
CA ASN A 61 6.75 15.86 12.50
C ASN A 61 6.96 16.80 11.31
N PRO A 62 7.41 18.04 11.50
CA PRO A 62 7.75 18.91 10.38
C PRO A 62 8.72 18.13 9.50
N ALA A 63 8.44 18.12 8.20
CA ALA A 63 9.31 17.47 7.22
C ALA A 63 10.76 17.92 7.50
N ARG A 64 11.64 16.95 7.77
CA ARG A 64 13.07 17.20 7.94
C ARG A 64 13.72 17.42 6.59
#